data_AF-A0A929ZUE3-F1
#
_entry.id   AF-A0A929ZUE3-F1
#
_cell.length_a   1.000
_cell.length_b   1.000
_cell.length_c   1.000
_cell.angle_alpha   90.00
_cell.angle_beta   90.00
_cell.angle_gamma   90.00
#
_symmetry.space_group_name_H-M   'P 1'
#
loop_
_entity.id
_entity.type
_entity.pdbx_description
1 polymer ?
#
loop_
_entity_poly.entity_id
_entity_poly.type
_entity_poly.pdbx_seq_one_letter_code
_entity_poly.pdbx_strand_id
1 'polypeptide(L)'
;SMKRTLILLGALSVGTAYSQSHKVGINTDNPRASLEVSKAAGIAATEVQGFILPQLTQAERNGMNQSQFVQGLQIYNTDKKCVDIWTGTNWQCSDGTKQDNQGDTPSSPSAVLHITQLGFGGVYKAGDALTDDNTVTFKVKNTGSVDSPTLDFSNKVTFTDGSGTSPVTAKSGQHSSFVIGAGREVTLTYVLQGTPRAGNLTAKLTHDGNYAQATVVVKTDVDPQLPQYLTLGNGERSFVSVYDDEYWPYIGPTSSHAQVIAGSADGVIDPLVDIQGKITTTGVEVYIPVTIDPAVGSQPIHVNAFPGTELDISSTYTQDNTAGVIKLSWGAQTLHLGDTYIKAKISAVGHDVNLKKLDFQTGMGLDYLGIRLGEFRYINTQYGTQKSGFTVRLMSGIPDRRFLVQTKNGVGTDVYDHQFIYVPVILPYITQYNNFSQRIWLNNNLGAEYTRYGSPVFDPGQQAKEYNDHHAFGSLFQWGRPADGHELVTYTNATAWQFKYGISTTPTTT
;
A
#
# COMPACT_ATOMS: atom_id res chain seq x y z
N SER A 1 12.29 105.01 35.54
CA SER A 1 13.07 104.01 34.77
C SER A 1 12.38 102.65 34.96
N MET A 2 11.49 102.22 34.05
CA MET A 2 11.74 101.21 32.98
C MET A 2 12.48 99.94 33.45
N LYS A 3 12.22 98.71 33.01
CA LYS A 3 11.10 97.93 32.44
C LYS A 3 11.73 96.54 32.16
N ARG A 4 11.00 95.43 32.43
CA ARG A 4 10.95 94.14 31.65
C ARG A 4 12.21 93.23 31.58
N THR A 5 12.17 91.93 31.95
CA THR A 5 11.55 90.72 31.32
C THR A 5 12.52 89.95 30.39
N LEU A 6 12.89 88.73 30.85
CA LEU A 6 12.89 87.39 30.19
C LEU A 6 13.25 87.18 28.68
N ILE A 7 13.98 86.08 28.39
CA ILE A 7 13.72 84.96 27.42
C ILE A 7 15.09 84.30 27.05
N LEU A 8 15.44 83.04 27.41
CA LEU A 8 15.05 81.69 26.94
C LEU A 8 15.49 81.32 25.49
N LEU A 9 16.24 80.21 25.36
CA LEU A 9 16.31 79.16 24.29
C LEU A 9 17.69 78.48 24.41
N GLY A 10 17.91 77.17 24.55
CA GLY A 10 17.09 75.98 24.32
C GLY A 10 17.90 75.00 23.46
N ALA A 11 18.35 73.86 23.99
CA ALA A 11 18.51 72.59 23.27
C ALA A 11 18.91 71.46 24.22
N LEU A 12 17.91 70.67 24.58
CA LEU A 12 17.99 69.30 25.07
C LEU A 12 18.71 68.44 24.00
N SER A 13 19.71 67.65 24.38
CA SER A 13 19.99 66.38 23.68
C SER A 13 20.23 65.28 24.72
N VAL A 14 19.18 64.48 24.90
CA VAL A 14 19.24 63.12 25.39
C VAL A 14 20.05 62.32 24.37
N GLY A 15 21.12 61.65 24.82
CA GLY A 15 22.02 60.89 23.97
C GLY A 15 22.52 59.63 24.66
N THR A 16 21.59 58.69 24.87
CA THR A 16 21.80 57.24 25.04
C THR A 16 22.81 56.78 26.10
N ALA A 17 22.29 56.48 27.30
CA ALA A 17 22.72 55.26 27.96
C ALA A 17 22.42 54.10 26.99
N TYR A 18 23.45 53.56 26.34
CA TYR A 18 23.29 52.32 25.60
C TYR A 18 22.86 51.25 26.60
N SER A 19 21.67 50.72 26.37
CA SER A 19 21.20 49.44 26.90
C SER A 19 22.32 48.41 26.73
N GLN A 20 22.99 48.04 27.82
CA GLN A 20 23.72 46.78 27.85
C GLN A 20 22.64 45.69 27.95
N SER A 21 22.30 45.11 26.81
CA SER A 21 21.64 43.81 26.80
C SER A 21 22.67 42.80 27.31
N HIS A 22 22.59 42.40 28.58
CA HIS A 22 23.58 41.55 29.24
C HIS A 22 23.71 40.19 28.52
N LYS A 23 24.64 40.09 27.57
CA LYS A 23 25.16 38.82 27.06
C LYS A 23 26.50 38.57 27.74
N VAL A 24 26.66 37.40 28.35
CA VAL A 24 27.91 36.97 28.98
C VAL A 24 28.68 36.13 27.95
N GLY A 25 29.76 36.68 27.42
CA GLY A 25 30.73 35.95 26.59
C GLY A 25 31.88 35.44 27.45
N ILE A 26 32.22 34.16 27.33
CA ILE A 26 33.43 33.57 27.93
C ILE A 26 34.36 33.15 26.78
N ASN A 27 35.54 33.75 26.71
CA ASN A 27 36.52 33.61 25.61
C ASN A 27 36.02 34.05 24.21
N THR A 28 34.96 34.86 24.13
CA THR A 28 34.43 35.42 22.88
C THR A 28 34.03 36.88 23.08
N ASP A 29 34.51 37.76 22.19
CA ASP A 29 34.22 39.19 22.24
C ASP A 29 32.94 39.56 21.45
N ASN A 30 32.30 38.58 20.80
CA ASN A 30 31.09 38.78 20.00
C ASN A 30 30.00 37.73 20.30
N PRO A 31 29.41 37.76 21.51
CA PRO A 31 28.41 36.78 21.92
C PRO A 31 27.14 36.88 21.06
N ARG A 32 26.89 35.83 20.29
CA ARG A 32 25.70 35.56 19.49
C ARG A 32 24.51 35.15 20.38
N ALA A 33 24.75 34.57 21.55
CA ALA A 33 23.73 34.18 22.53
C ALA A 33 23.93 34.86 23.90
N SER A 34 22.95 34.76 24.80
CA SER A 34 23.06 35.31 26.17
C SER A 34 24.17 34.64 27.00
N LEU A 35 24.51 33.39 26.69
CA LEU A 35 25.71 32.70 27.13
C LEU A 35 26.37 32.07 25.90
N GLU A 36 27.59 32.50 25.57
CA GLU A 36 28.41 31.88 24.52
C GLU A 36 29.78 31.51 25.09
N VAL A 37 30.16 30.24 24.90
CA VAL A 37 31.44 29.68 25.33
C VAL A 37 32.16 29.14 24.10
N SER A 38 33.32 29.71 23.78
CA SER A 38 34.12 29.31 22.63
C SER A 38 35.29 28.40 23.04
N LYS A 39 35.80 27.62 22.07
CA LYS A 39 37.02 26.82 22.21
C LYS A 39 38.23 27.74 22.48
N ALA A 40 39.02 27.43 23.50
CA ALA A 40 40.21 28.20 23.84
C ALA A 40 41.35 27.99 22.80
N ALA A 41 41.99 29.09 22.39
CA ALA A 41 43.11 29.10 21.45
C ALA A 41 44.43 28.66 22.11
N GLY A 42 45.31 28.00 21.34
CA GLY A 42 46.63 27.55 21.82
C GLY A 42 46.64 26.25 22.62
N ILE A 43 45.48 25.61 22.79
CA ILE A 43 45.30 24.31 23.44
C ILE A 43 45.36 23.21 22.37
N ALA A 44 46.11 22.13 22.63
CA ALA A 44 46.29 21.05 21.67
C ALA A 44 44.93 20.37 21.38
N ALA A 45 44.75 19.83 20.16
CA ALA A 45 43.50 19.16 19.80
C ALA A 45 43.18 17.94 20.69
N THR A 46 44.18 17.42 21.39
CA THR A 46 44.09 16.29 22.33
C THR A 46 43.74 16.70 23.76
N GLU A 47 43.73 18.00 24.08
CA GLU A 47 43.40 18.50 25.42
C GLU A 47 41.89 18.73 25.55
N VAL A 48 41.34 18.34 26.71
CA VAL A 48 39.90 18.34 26.98
C VAL A 48 39.35 19.76 26.97
N GLN A 49 38.29 19.99 26.19
CA GLN A 49 37.52 21.23 26.18
C GLN A 49 36.02 20.90 26.27
N GLY A 50 35.25 21.63 27.08
CA GLY A 50 33.83 21.40 27.24
C GLY A 50 33.19 22.22 28.35
N PHE A 51 31.88 22.04 28.52
CA PHE A 51 31.09 22.64 29.59
C PHE A 51 30.54 21.53 30.49
N ILE A 52 30.73 21.67 31.80
CA ILE A 52 30.23 20.71 32.79
C ILE A 52 29.04 21.34 33.50
N LEU A 53 27.88 20.70 33.39
CA LEU A 53 26.70 21.01 34.18
C LEU A 53 26.91 20.57 35.65
N PRO A 54 26.20 21.18 36.62
CA PRO A 54 26.18 20.68 37.99
C PRO A 54 25.86 19.18 38.01
N GLN A 55 26.77 18.41 38.60
CA GLN A 55 26.63 16.96 38.69
C GLN A 55 25.95 16.63 40.01
N LEU A 56 24.81 15.94 39.93
CA LEU A 56 24.04 15.55 41.09
C LEU A 56 23.69 14.07 40.96
N THR A 57 23.76 13.34 42.06
CA THR A 57 23.04 12.08 42.20
C THR A 57 21.53 12.34 42.17
N GLN A 58 20.76 11.30 41.91
CA GLN A 58 19.31 11.33 41.99
C GLN A 58 18.83 11.81 43.37
N ALA A 59 19.48 11.32 44.43
CA ALA A 59 19.14 11.69 45.81
C ALA A 59 19.38 13.18 46.08
N GLU A 60 20.51 13.72 45.63
CA GLU A 60 20.83 15.15 45.78
C GLU A 60 19.88 16.03 44.97
N ARG A 61 19.58 15.64 43.73
CA ARG A 61 18.58 16.33 42.92
C ARG A 61 17.20 16.28 43.57
N ASN A 62 16.83 15.14 44.16
CA ASN A 62 15.55 14.97 44.86
C ASN A 62 15.46 15.77 46.16
N GLY A 63 16.60 16.08 46.77
CA GLY A 63 16.71 16.97 47.93
C GLY A 63 16.57 18.45 47.60
N MET A 64 16.59 18.85 46.31
CA MET A 64 16.43 20.25 45.94
C MET A 64 15.00 20.75 46.22
N ASN A 65 14.89 22.02 46.63
CA ASN A 65 13.60 22.66 46.89
C ASN A 65 12.80 22.87 45.59
N GLN A 66 11.79 22.03 45.39
CA GLN A 66 10.95 22.01 44.18
C GLN A 66 10.26 23.35 43.90
N SER A 67 9.93 24.15 44.92
CA SER A 67 9.31 25.48 44.75
C SER A 67 10.18 26.47 43.95
N GLN A 68 11.47 26.17 43.79
CA GLN A 68 12.44 27.00 43.07
C GLN A 68 12.72 26.49 41.66
N PHE A 69 12.11 25.38 41.24
CA PHE A 69 12.35 24.83 39.92
C PHE A 69 11.72 25.71 38.84
N VAL A 70 12.49 25.90 37.78
CA VAL A 70 12.05 26.57 36.55
C VAL A 70 12.14 25.59 35.40
N GLN A 71 11.14 25.63 34.51
CA GLN A 71 11.16 24.80 33.30
C GLN A 71 12.45 25.05 32.51
N GLY A 72 13.13 23.98 32.10
CA GLY A 72 14.42 24.04 31.42
C GLY A 72 15.63 24.07 32.35
N LEU A 73 15.46 23.92 33.68
CA LEU A 73 16.58 23.66 34.60
C LEU A 73 17.32 22.38 34.18
N GLN A 74 18.65 22.45 34.06
CA GLN A 74 19.48 21.34 33.57
C GLN A 74 20.57 21.00 34.59
N ILE A 75 20.73 19.70 34.83
CA ILE A 75 21.80 19.13 35.63
C ILE A 75 22.36 17.89 34.93
N TYR A 76 23.54 17.42 35.29
CA TYR A 76 23.99 16.10 34.86
C TYR A 76 23.71 15.11 35.99
N ASN A 77 22.78 14.17 35.76
CA ASN A 77 22.38 13.20 36.76
C ASN A 77 23.34 12.00 36.70
N THR A 78 24.13 11.79 37.75
CA THR A 78 25.19 10.77 37.76
C THR A 78 24.64 9.34 37.81
N ASP A 79 23.44 9.15 38.37
CA ASP A 79 22.77 7.84 38.44
C ASP A 79 22.13 7.50 37.10
N LYS A 80 21.51 8.48 36.44
CA LYS A 80 20.99 8.32 35.07
C LYS A 80 22.08 8.35 34.01
N LYS A 81 23.24 8.94 34.28
CA LYS A 81 24.34 9.21 33.35
C LYS A 81 23.91 10.04 32.13
N CYS A 82 23.12 11.08 32.36
CA CYS A 82 22.58 11.92 31.29
C CYS A 82 22.43 13.38 31.76
N VAL A 83 22.31 14.32 30.81
CA VAL A 83 21.78 15.65 31.11
C VAL A 83 20.28 15.52 31.41
N ASP A 84 19.88 15.81 32.63
CA ASP A 84 18.52 15.71 33.16
C ASP A 84 17.89 17.10 33.17
N ILE A 85 16.73 17.24 32.54
CA ILE A 85 16.05 18.52 32.29
C ILE A 85 14.69 18.51 32.98
N TRP A 86 14.39 19.57 33.75
CA TRP A 86 13.07 19.77 34.34
C TRP A 86 12.08 20.29 33.29
N THR A 87 11.03 19.53 33.00
CA THR A 87 10.00 19.87 32.00
C THR A 87 8.93 20.84 32.51
N GLY A 88 8.94 21.14 33.81
CA GLY A 88 7.85 21.82 34.52
C GLY A 88 7.04 20.86 35.40
N THR A 89 7.00 19.58 35.04
CA THR A 89 6.27 18.53 35.77
C THR A 89 7.15 17.38 36.24
N ASN A 90 8.19 17.04 35.47
CA ASN A 90 9.04 15.87 35.70
C ASN A 90 10.48 16.13 35.23
N TRP A 91 11.39 15.26 35.63
CA TRP A 91 12.78 15.23 35.14
C TRP A 91 12.89 14.26 33.97
N GLN A 92 13.56 14.68 32.89
CA GLN A 92 13.76 13.88 31.68
C GLN A 92 15.21 14.00 31.18
N CYS A 93 15.82 12.87 30.82
CA CYS A 93 17.10 12.89 30.12
C CYS A 93 16.96 13.59 28.76
N SER A 94 17.97 14.37 28.38
CA SER A 94 18.06 15.08 27.09
C SER A 94 17.95 14.18 25.85
N ASP A 95 18.29 12.89 25.97
CA ASP A 95 18.15 11.88 24.92
C ASP A 95 16.75 11.21 24.92
N GLY A 96 15.88 11.59 25.86
CA GLY A 96 14.53 11.06 26.04
C GLY A 96 14.46 9.66 26.67
N THR A 97 15.58 9.06 27.07
CA THR A 97 15.64 7.63 27.42
C THR A 97 15.19 7.30 28.84
N LYS A 98 15.19 8.28 29.76
CA LYS A 98 14.82 8.09 31.17
C LYS A 98 14.03 9.29 31.69
N GLN A 99 12.98 9.03 32.46
CA GLN A 99 12.10 10.03 33.07
C GLN A 99 11.67 9.61 34.48
N ASP A 100 11.54 10.56 35.39
CA ASP A 100 10.93 10.37 36.72
C ASP A 100 10.40 11.69 37.30
N ASN A 101 9.63 11.61 38.38
CA ASN A 101 9.14 12.76 39.13
C ASN A 101 10.08 13.13 40.28
N GLN A 102 9.95 14.36 40.78
CA GLN A 102 10.68 14.79 41.97
C GLN A 102 10.34 13.89 43.16
N GLY A 103 11.36 13.29 43.78
CA GLY A 103 11.20 12.39 44.93
C GLY A 103 11.19 10.89 44.56
N ASP A 104 11.14 10.55 43.28
CA ASP A 104 11.21 9.15 42.84
C ASP A 104 12.64 8.62 43.05
N THR A 105 12.75 7.43 43.67
CA THR A 105 13.99 6.61 43.58
C THR A 105 14.16 6.16 42.13
N PRO A 106 15.40 5.89 41.64
CA PRO A 106 15.69 5.85 40.21
C PRO A 106 14.64 5.02 39.47
N SER A 107 13.87 5.69 38.60
CA SER A 107 12.86 5.00 37.83
C SER A 107 13.55 3.97 36.96
N SER A 108 12.98 2.77 37.00
CA SER A 108 13.23 1.69 36.07
C SER A 108 13.43 2.23 34.65
N PRO A 109 14.24 1.57 33.82
CA PRO A 109 14.28 1.92 32.40
C PRO A 109 12.84 2.02 31.87
N SER A 110 12.55 3.02 31.04
CA SER A 110 11.25 3.14 30.39
C SER A 110 11.36 2.64 28.96
N ALA A 111 10.26 2.18 28.39
CA ALA A 111 10.21 1.93 26.96
C ALA A 111 10.41 3.24 26.19
N VAL A 112 11.17 3.17 25.10
CA VAL A 112 11.46 4.31 24.22
C VAL A 112 10.91 3.98 22.86
N LEU A 113 9.76 4.57 22.52
CA LEU A 113 9.04 4.23 21.29
C LEU A 113 9.44 5.15 20.14
N HIS A 114 9.93 4.55 19.05
CA HIS A 114 10.19 5.23 17.80
C HIS A 114 9.10 4.88 16.78
N ILE A 115 8.53 5.90 16.13
CA ILE A 115 7.44 5.74 15.17
C ILE A 115 7.97 6.03 13.77
N THR A 116 7.71 5.12 12.84
CA THR A 116 7.97 5.29 11.41
C THR A 116 6.69 5.07 10.63
N GLN A 117 6.57 5.70 9.47
CA GLN A 117 5.42 5.54 8.58
C GLN A 117 5.74 4.52 7.49
N LEU A 118 4.78 3.68 7.13
CA LEU A 118 4.85 2.74 6.00
C LEU A 118 3.91 3.14 4.85
N GLY A 119 3.27 4.29 4.95
CA GLY A 119 2.44 4.89 3.91
C GLY A 119 0.97 4.56 4.01
N PHE A 120 0.23 5.00 2.99
CA PHE A 120 -1.17 4.68 2.79
C PHE A 120 -1.30 3.41 1.93
N GLY A 121 -2.26 2.56 2.28
CA GLY A 121 -2.72 1.45 1.46
C GLY A 121 -4.10 1.74 0.87
N GLY A 122 -4.38 1.17 -0.29
CA GLY A 122 -5.60 1.42 -1.06
C GLY A 122 -5.57 2.72 -1.86
N VAL A 123 -6.70 3.03 -2.48
CA VAL A 123 -6.85 4.11 -3.46
C VAL A 123 -7.71 5.23 -2.90
N TYR A 124 -7.23 6.48 -2.99
CA TYR A 124 -7.91 7.65 -2.42
C TYR A 124 -8.44 8.57 -3.51
N LYS A 125 -9.76 8.72 -3.57
CA LYS A 125 -10.48 9.51 -4.56
C LYS A 125 -11.44 10.48 -3.92
N ALA A 126 -11.42 11.72 -4.40
CA ALA A 126 -12.24 12.78 -3.85
C ALA A 126 -13.73 12.48 -4.05
N GLY A 127 -14.52 12.60 -2.97
CA GLY A 127 -15.97 12.40 -3.02
C GLY A 127 -16.45 10.95 -2.92
N ASP A 128 -15.56 9.96 -3.04
CA ASP A 128 -15.91 8.55 -2.86
C ASP A 128 -15.77 8.13 -1.39
N ALA A 129 -16.73 7.36 -0.87
CA ALA A 129 -16.61 6.79 0.48
C ALA A 129 -15.47 5.77 0.54
N LEU A 130 -14.66 5.83 1.60
CA LEU A 130 -13.58 4.87 1.84
C LEU A 130 -14.14 3.47 2.15
N THR A 131 -13.38 2.46 1.76
CA THR A 131 -13.66 1.03 1.98
C THR A 131 -12.60 0.43 2.92
N ASP A 132 -12.76 -0.85 3.27
CA ASP A 132 -11.86 -1.54 4.20
C ASP A 132 -10.42 -1.70 3.66
N ASP A 133 -10.23 -1.53 2.35
CA ASP A 133 -8.92 -1.51 1.70
C ASP A 133 -8.17 -0.19 1.93
N ASN A 134 -8.87 0.88 2.32
CA ASN A 134 -8.26 2.17 2.58
C ASN A 134 -7.62 2.16 3.97
N THR A 135 -6.30 2.10 3.99
CA THR A 135 -5.52 1.99 5.21
C THR A 135 -4.39 3.02 5.29
N VAL A 136 -3.89 3.25 6.50
CA VAL A 136 -2.58 3.85 6.73
C VAL A 136 -1.80 3.00 7.71
N THR A 137 -0.53 2.78 7.44
CA THR A 137 0.32 1.88 8.23
C THR A 137 1.48 2.63 8.86
N PHE A 138 1.71 2.35 10.14
CA PHE A 138 2.85 2.81 10.92
C PHE A 138 3.58 1.63 11.54
N LYS A 139 4.86 1.81 11.83
CA LYS A 139 5.66 0.86 12.59
C LYS A 139 6.17 1.54 13.85
N VAL A 140 5.92 0.90 14.99
CA VAL A 140 6.35 1.38 16.31
C VAL A 140 7.38 0.41 16.87
N LYS A 141 8.58 0.90 17.15
CA LYS A 141 9.68 0.11 17.69
C LYS A 141 10.01 0.57 19.10
N ASN A 142 10.09 -0.37 20.04
CA ASN A 142 10.65 -0.11 21.35
C ASN A 142 12.17 -0.25 21.29
N THR A 143 12.86 0.88 21.36
CA THR A 143 14.32 0.99 21.40
C THR A 143 14.88 1.01 22.83
N GLY A 144 14.00 1.03 23.83
CA GLY A 144 14.36 0.96 25.24
C GLY A 144 14.79 -0.44 25.67
N SER A 145 15.31 -0.53 26.90
CA SER A 145 15.84 -1.77 27.48
C SER A 145 14.82 -2.55 28.33
N VAL A 146 13.56 -2.10 28.37
CA VAL A 146 12.44 -2.80 29.03
C VAL A 146 11.22 -2.83 28.12
N ASP A 147 10.27 -3.67 28.46
CA ASP A 147 8.96 -3.73 27.79
C ASP A 147 8.16 -2.43 28.03
N SER A 148 7.30 -2.08 27.07
CA SER A 148 6.39 -0.95 27.25
C SER A 148 5.32 -1.24 28.30
N PRO A 149 4.73 -0.20 28.92
CA PRO A 149 3.43 -0.37 29.55
C PRO A 149 2.40 -0.85 28.50
N THR A 150 1.20 -1.24 28.95
CA THR A 150 0.09 -1.47 28.03
C THR A 150 -0.20 -0.17 27.27
N LEU A 151 -0.08 -0.22 25.95
CA LEU A 151 -0.26 0.89 25.03
C LEU A 151 -1.66 0.88 24.43
N ASP A 152 -2.23 2.08 24.25
CA ASP A 152 -3.46 2.32 23.48
C ASP A 152 -3.18 3.35 22.37
N PHE A 153 -3.29 2.88 21.13
CA PHE A 153 -3.04 3.64 19.92
C PHE A 153 -4.32 3.87 19.09
N SER A 154 -5.49 3.57 19.66
CA SER A 154 -6.78 3.63 18.96
C SER A 154 -7.16 5.03 18.47
N ASN A 155 -6.86 6.07 19.25
CA ASN A 155 -7.22 7.46 18.96
C ASN A 155 -6.00 8.37 18.81
N LYS A 156 -4.85 7.82 18.40
CA LYS A 156 -3.57 8.55 18.31
C LYS A 156 -3.24 9.05 16.90
N VAL A 157 -4.05 8.69 15.90
CA VAL A 157 -3.89 9.14 14.51
C VAL A 157 -4.83 10.30 14.22
N THR A 158 -4.27 11.42 13.73
CA THR A 158 -5.05 12.56 13.24
C THR A 158 -4.92 12.69 11.72
N PHE A 159 -5.97 13.20 11.08
CA PHE A 159 -6.04 13.36 9.62
C PHE A 159 -6.28 14.81 9.25
N THR A 160 -5.46 15.32 8.34
CA THR A 160 -5.56 16.70 7.82
C THR A 160 -5.55 16.70 6.30
N ASP A 161 -6.22 17.67 5.71
CA ASP A 161 -6.17 17.98 4.29
C ASP A 161 -5.84 19.46 4.07
N GLY A 162 -5.99 19.97 2.84
CA GLY A 162 -5.74 21.39 2.53
C GLY A 162 -6.56 22.40 3.33
N SER A 163 -7.64 21.98 3.99
CA SER A 163 -8.46 22.81 4.88
C SER A 163 -8.01 22.80 6.36
N GLY A 164 -7.00 21.98 6.70
CA GLY A 164 -6.50 21.80 8.06
C GLY A 164 -7.20 20.69 8.84
N THR A 165 -8.42 20.27 8.47
CA THR A 165 -9.11 19.11 9.05
C THR A 165 -9.70 18.23 7.95
N SER A 166 -9.51 16.91 8.07
CA SER A 166 -10.06 15.97 7.10
C SER A 166 -11.38 15.36 7.57
N PRO A 167 -12.33 15.08 6.66
CA PRO A 167 -13.47 14.20 6.93
C PRO A 167 -13.10 12.71 7.07
N VAL A 168 -11.84 12.33 6.81
CA VAL A 168 -11.34 10.96 6.99
C VAL A 168 -11.00 10.70 8.45
N THR A 169 -11.40 9.55 8.97
CA THR A 169 -11.02 9.08 10.32
C THR A 169 -10.59 7.62 10.28
N ALA A 170 -9.87 7.15 11.30
CA ALA A 170 -9.72 5.72 11.52
C ALA A 170 -11.05 5.13 12.00
N LYS A 171 -11.34 3.87 11.64
CA LYS A 171 -12.44 3.11 12.26
C LYS A 171 -12.15 2.88 13.74
N SER A 172 -13.19 2.86 14.58
CA SER A 172 -13.06 2.69 16.03
C SER A 172 -12.58 1.28 16.42
N GLY A 173 -11.99 1.17 17.60
CA GLY A 173 -11.65 -0.12 18.23
C GLY A 173 -10.35 -0.79 17.75
N GLN A 174 -9.59 -0.15 16.88
CA GLN A 174 -8.30 -0.67 16.40
C GLN A 174 -7.17 -0.37 17.40
N HIS A 175 -6.21 -1.28 17.57
CA HIS A 175 -4.95 -1.07 18.33
C HIS A 175 -5.13 -0.54 19.77
N SER A 176 -6.10 -1.10 20.51
CA SER A 176 -6.55 -0.58 21.81
C SER A 176 -5.80 -1.12 23.04
N SER A 177 -5.04 -2.22 22.92
CA SER A 177 -4.28 -2.79 24.04
C SER A 177 -3.18 -3.73 23.53
N PHE A 178 -1.92 -3.36 23.74
CA PHE A 178 -0.77 -4.22 23.45
C PHE A 178 0.49 -3.77 24.20
N VAL A 179 1.51 -4.64 24.24
CA VAL A 179 2.85 -4.35 24.79
C VAL A 179 3.88 -4.56 23.71
N ILE A 180 4.89 -3.69 23.65
CA ILE A 180 6.05 -3.87 22.79
C ILE A 180 7.25 -4.20 23.67
N GLY A 181 7.72 -5.44 23.57
CA GLY A 181 8.90 -5.88 24.33
C GLY A 181 10.16 -5.10 23.96
N ALA A 182 11.16 -5.10 24.85
CA ALA A 182 12.45 -4.44 24.60
C ALA A 182 13.07 -4.88 23.26
N GLY A 183 13.48 -3.91 22.42
CA GLY A 183 14.05 -4.16 21.10
C GLY A 183 13.08 -4.68 20.03
N ARG A 184 11.79 -4.90 20.36
CA ARG A 184 10.77 -5.39 19.42
C ARG A 184 10.05 -4.24 18.71
N GLU A 185 9.34 -4.61 17.66
CA GLU A 185 8.51 -3.69 16.88
C GLU A 185 7.14 -4.30 16.58
N VAL A 186 6.16 -3.42 16.39
CA VAL A 186 4.81 -3.77 15.97
C VAL A 186 4.42 -2.92 14.76
N THR A 187 3.66 -3.51 13.84
CA THR A 187 3.09 -2.79 12.69
C THR A 187 1.63 -2.51 12.97
N LEU A 188 1.24 -1.24 12.93
CA LEU A 188 -0.10 -0.75 13.17
C LEU A 188 -0.72 -0.31 11.84
N THR A 189 -1.63 -1.11 11.29
CA THR A 189 -2.42 -0.76 10.10
C THR A 189 -3.79 -0.29 10.54
N TYR A 190 -4.15 0.94 10.22
CA TYR A 190 -5.45 1.52 10.53
C TYR A 190 -6.34 1.48 9.29
N VAL A 191 -7.47 0.78 9.37
CA VAL A 191 -8.57 0.88 8.40
C VAL A 191 -9.28 2.21 8.58
N LEU A 192 -9.52 2.90 7.48
CA LEU A 192 -10.07 4.25 7.44
C LEU A 192 -11.55 4.25 7.04
N GLN A 193 -12.20 5.38 7.32
CA GLN A 193 -13.58 5.66 6.92
C GLN A 193 -13.76 7.15 6.60
N GLY A 194 -14.88 7.49 5.97
CA GLY A 194 -15.21 8.87 5.57
C GLY A 194 -15.12 9.07 4.06
N THR A 195 -15.16 10.33 3.64
CA THR A 195 -15.15 10.73 2.21
C THR A 195 -14.10 11.82 2.01
N PRO A 196 -12.91 11.51 1.47
CA PRO A 196 -11.81 12.45 1.38
C PRO A 196 -12.11 13.56 0.37
N ARG A 197 -11.45 14.70 0.57
CA ARG A 197 -11.45 15.84 -0.37
C ARG A 197 -10.21 15.79 -1.24
N ALA A 198 -10.27 16.40 -2.41
CA ALA A 198 -9.13 16.46 -3.33
C ALA A 198 -7.92 17.17 -2.70
N GLY A 199 -6.72 16.72 -3.07
CA GLY A 199 -5.44 17.26 -2.58
C GLY A 199 -4.73 16.33 -1.61
N ASN A 200 -3.77 16.86 -0.84
CA ASN A 200 -2.94 16.04 0.05
C ASN A 200 -3.70 15.66 1.32
N LEU A 201 -3.97 14.36 1.51
CA LEU A 201 -4.42 13.80 2.77
C LEU A 201 -3.20 13.37 3.59
N THR A 202 -3.08 13.86 4.82
CA THR A 202 -1.98 13.54 5.72
C THR A 202 -2.49 12.85 6.97
N ALA A 203 -1.89 11.73 7.33
CA ALA A 203 -2.13 11.01 8.58
C ALA A 203 -0.93 11.18 9.50
N LYS A 204 -1.16 11.63 10.74
CA LYS A 204 -0.12 11.81 11.76
C LYS A 204 -0.41 10.92 12.96
N LEU A 205 0.46 9.93 13.21
CA LEU A 205 0.44 9.18 14.47
C LEU A 205 1.35 9.88 15.49
N THR A 206 0.82 10.17 16.69
CA THR A 206 1.58 10.85 17.76
C THR A 206 1.49 10.09 19.09
N HIS A 207 2.62 9.90 19.77
CA HIS A 207 2.68 9.32 21.11
C HIS A 207 3.87 9.93 21.89
N ASP A 208 3.59 10.48 23.07
CA ASP A 208 4.60 11.05 23.99
C ASP A 208 5.62 11.99 23.32
N GLY A 209 5.13 12.87 22.42
CA GLY A 209 5.95 13.83 21.68
C GLY A 209 6.61 13.26 20.40
N ASN A 210 6.73 11.95 20.26
CA ASN A 210 7.16 11.31 19.02
C ASN A 210 6.02 11.26 18.00
N TYR A 211 6.34 11.43 16.72
CA TYR A 211 5.35 11.32 15.65
C TYR A 211 5.96 10.84 14.34
N ALA A 212 5.10 10.29 13.48
CA ALA A 212 5.39 10.08 12.07
C ALA A 212 4.20 10.57 11.22
N GLN A 213 4.47 11.00 9.99
CA GLN A 213 3.46 11.47 9.05
C GLN A 213 3.58 10.76 7.72
N ALA A 214 2.45 10.23 7.25
CA ALA A 214 2.30 9.76 5.88
C ALA A 214 1.41 10.75 5.11
N THR A 215 1.68 10.96 3.83
CA THR A 215 0.85 11.79 2.94
C THR A 215 0.54 11.02 1.67
N VAL A 216 -0.71 11.11 1.21
CA VAL A 216 -1.18 10.60 -0.07
C VAL A 216 -1.92 11.70 -0.83
N VAL A 217 -1.83 11.70 -2.16
CA VAL A 217 -2.58 12.62 -3.01
C VAL A 217 -3.95 12.02 -3.30
N VAL A 218 -5.02 12.70 -2.87
CA VAL A 218 -6.40 12.36 -3.21
C VAL A 218 -6.72 12.99 -4.56
N LYS A 219 -6.88 12.16 -5.58
CA LYS A 219 -7.17 12.61 -6.96
C LYS A 219 -8.67 12.85 -7.16
N THR A 220 -9.01 13.75 -8.07
CA THR A 220 -10.36 13.86 -8.64
C THR A 220 -10.50 12.91 -9.81
N ASP A 221 -11.56 12.11 -9.85
CA ASP A 221 -11.88 11.35 -11.06
C ASP A 221 -12.26 12.31 -12.19
N VAL A 222 -11.77 12.02 -13.39
CA VAL A 222 -12.39 12.54 -14.60
C VAL A 222 -13.45 11.53 -15.01
N ASP A 223 -14.71 11.94 -15.02
CA ASP A 223 -15.80 11.07 -15.45
C ASP A 223 -15.97 11.09 -16.98
N PRO A 224 -16.29 9.95 -17.60
CA PRO A 224 -16.56 9.89 -19.03
C PRO A 224 -17.86 10.61 -19.39
N GLN A 225 -17.90 11.21 -20.57
CA GLN A 225 -19.15 11.72 -21.16
C GLN A 225 -19.85 10.58 -21.90
N LEU A 226 -20.90 10.04 -21.28
CA LEU A 226 -21.65 8.90 -21.82
C LEU A 226 -22.84 9.34 -22.69
N PRO A 227 -23.11 8.64 -23.80
CA PRO A 227 -24.31 8.85 -24.59
C PRO A 227 -25.56 8.35 -23.88
N GLN A 228 -26.73 8.79 -24.35
CA GLN A 228 -28.02 8.24 -23.90
C GLN A 228 -28.12 6.75 -24.19
N TYR A 229 -28.95 6.03 -23.44
CA TYR A 229 -29.25 4.59 -23.60
C TYR A 229 -28.10 3.63 -23.28
N LEU A 230 -26.93 4.15 -22.88
CA LEU A 230 -25.80 3.35 -22.44
C LEU A 230 -25.68 3.37 -20.93
N THR A 231 -25.57 2.19 -20.32
CA THR A 231 -25.15 2.01 -18.93
C THR A 231 -23.85 1.21 -18.90
N LEU A 232 -22.80 1.78 -18.31
CA LEU A 232 -21.57 1.03 -18.02
C LEU A 232 -21.75 0.16 -16.77
N GLY A 233 -21.23 -1.07 -16.81
CA GLY A 233 -21.24 -2.02 -15.71
C GLY A 233 -19.94 -2.02 -14.91
N ASN A 234 -19.90 -2.92 -13.93
CA ASN A 234 -18.68 -3.21 -13.19
C ASN A 234 -17.81 -4.20 -13.98
N GLY A 235 -16.50 -4.00 -13.95
CA GLY A 235 -15.54 -4.90 -14.56
C GLY A 235 -14.41 -5.26 -13.59
N GLU A 236 -13.64 -6.26 -13.95
CA GLU A 236 -12.48 -6.66 -13.18
C GLU A 236 -11.38 -7.19 -14.09
N ARG A 237 -10.12 -6.97 -13.71
CA ARG A 237 -8.96 -7.60 -14.33
C ARG A 237 -7.95 -8.05 -13.29
N SER A 238 -7.59 -9.34 -13.35
CA SER A 238 -6.48 -9.91 -12.59
C SER A 238 -5.20 -10.00 -13.43
N PHE A 239 -4.07 -9.65 -12.83
CA PHE A 239 -2.73 -9.81 -13.38
C PHE A 239 -2.01 -10.90 -12.59
N VAL A 240 -1.48 -11.90 -13.31
CA VAL A 240 -0.77 -13.02 -12.68
C VAL A 240 0.70 -12.68 -12.44
N SER A 241 1.20 -12.97 -11.24
CA SER A 241 2.59 -12.78 -10.84
C SER A 241 2.96 -13.82 -9.79
N VAL A 242 3.99 -14.63 -10.03
CA VAL A 242 4.29 -15.82 -9.23
C VAL A 242 5.78 -15.92 -8.95
N TYR A 243 6.12 -16.31 -7.72
CA TYR A 243 7.43 -16.82 -7.34
C TYR A 243 7.21 -17.92 -6.31
N ASP A 244 7.36 -19.16 -6.74
CA ASP A 244 7.05 -20.31 -5.89
C ASP A 244 7.91 -21.52 -6.30
N ASP A 245 8.49 -22.19 -5.32
CA ASP A 245 9.27 -23.42 -5.43
C ASP A 245 8.80 -24.50 -4.43
N GLU A 246 7.58 -24.37 -3.89
CA GLU A 246 7.00 -25.32 -2.94
C GLU A 246 5.46 -25.35 -3.08
N TYR A 247 4.99 -25.81 -4.24
CA TYR A 247 3.59 -25.66 -4.66
C TYR A 247 2.90 -26.96 -5.04
N TRP A 248 3.61 -28.09 -5.01
CA TRP A 248 3.09 -29.37 -5.48
C TRP A 248 3.05 -30.45 -4.38
N PRO A 249 1.98 -31.27 -4.31
CA PRO A 249 0.71 -31.10 -5.02
C PRO A 249 0.00 -29.83 -4.55
N TYR A 250 -0.62 -29.10 -5.48
CA TYR A 250 -1.34 -27.88 -5.10
C TYR A 250 -2.53 -28.21 -4.20
N ILE A 251 -2.54 -27.64 -2.99
CA ILE A 251 -3.54 -27.90 -1.95
C ILE A 251 -4.60 -26.80 -1.81
N GLY A 252 -4.54 -25.75 -2.63
CA GLY A 252 -5.41 -24.59 -2.52
C GLY A 252 -4.86 -23.49 -1.61
N PRO A 253 -5.60 -22.39 -1.45
CA PRO A 253 -5.18 -21.27 -0.60
C PRO A 253 -5.14 -21.66 0.89
N THR A 254 -4.10 -21.24 1.61
CA THR A 254 -3.90 -21.55 3.04
C THR A 254 -4.08 -20.33 3.95
N SER A 255 -4.10 -19.12 3.39
CA SER A 255 -4.30 -17.85 4.11
C SER A 255 -5.75 -17.36 4.01
N SER A 256 -6.25 -16.71 5.06
CA SER A 256 -7.61 -16.15 5.06
C SER A 256 -7.82 -15.08 3.99
N HIS A 257 -6.80 -14.28 3.71
CA HIS A 257 -6.74 -13.29 2.65
C HIS A 257 -5.41 -13.44 1.91
N ALA A 258 -5.33 -12.93 0.68
CA ALA A 258 -4.11 -12.96 -0.11
C ALA A 258 -2.94 -12.24 0.60
N GLN A 259 -1.75 -12.84 0.56
CA GLN A 259 -0.53 -12.32 1.18
C GLN A 259 0.65 -12.35 0.22
N VAL A 260 1.70 -11.61 0.57
CA VAL A 260 2.97 -11.52 -0.18
C VAL A 260 4.09 -12.31 0.51
N ILE A 261 3.73 -13.32 1.30
CA ILE A 261 4.67 -14.17 2.04
C ILE A 261 4.75 -15.55 1.39
N ALA A 262 5.86 -16.25 1.56
CA ALA A 262 5.95 -17.64 1.11
C ALA A 262 5.00 -18.54 1.93
N GLY A 263 4.46 -19.56 1.26
CA GLY A 263 3.74 -20.67 1.84
C GLY A 263 4.45 -21.97 1.50
N SER A 264 4.03 -23.05 2.14
CA SER A 264 4.54 -24.40 1.89
C SER A 264 3.36 -25.29 1.55
N ALA A 265 3.46 -26.02 0.43
CA ALA A 265 2.49 -27.06 0.10
C ALA A 265 2.73 -28.34 0.93
N ASP A 266 3.95 -28.89 0.90
CA ASP A 266 4.26 -30.19 1.52
C ASP A 266 5.65 -30.32 2.18
N GLY A 267 6.50 -29.28 2.15
CA GLY A 267 7.86 -29.33 2.67
C GLY A 267 8.95 -29.59 1.62
N VAL A 268 8.59 -29.82 0.35
CA VAL A 268 9.50 -30.30 -0.70
C VAL A 268 9.73 -29.24 -1.78
N ILE A 269 11.00 -29.01 -2.12
CA ILE A 269 11.38 -28.06 -3.17
C ILE A 269 11.03 -28.62 -4.56
N ASP A 270 10.24 -27.86 -5.29
CA ASP A 270 9.81 -28.02 -6.66
C ASP A 270 10.67 -27.19 -7.64
N PRO A 271 10.58 -27.42 -8.96
CA PRO A 271 11.13 -26.51 -9.95
C PRO A 271 10.50 -25.11 -9.82
N LEU A 272 11.35 -24.07 -9.69
CA LEU A 272 10.90 -22.70 -9.52
C LEU A 272 9.96 -22.25 -10.65
N VAL A 273 8.77 -21.78 -10.27
CA VAL A 273 7.88 -20.98 -11.12
C VAL A 273 8.17 -19.51 -10.86
N ASP A 274 8.82 -18.86 -11.82
CA ASP A 274 9.09 -17.42 -11.78
C ASP A 274 8.36 -16.70 -12.91
N ILE A 275 7.33 -15.93 -12.54
CA ILE A 275 6.50 -15.11 -13.44
C ILE A 275 6.44 -13.70 -12.88
N GLN A 276 7.10 -12.76 -13.56
CA GLN A 276 6.98 -11.34 -13.23
C GLN A 276 5.70 -10.76 -13.85
N GLY A 277 4.66 -10.57 -13.05
CA GLY A 277 3.47 -9.83 -13.46
C GLY A 277 3.82 -8.36 -13.72
N LYS A 278 3.29 -7.79 -14.80
CA LYS A 278 3.65 -6.46 -15.26
C LYS A 278 2.47 -5.74 -15.91
N ILE A 279 2.26 -4.48 -15.57
CA ILE A 279 1.38 -3.57 -16.30
C ILE A 279 2.27 -2.65 -17.12
N THR A 280 2.19 -2.75 -18.44
CA THR A 280 3.06 -1.99 -19.34
C THR A 280 2.48 -0.64 -19.72
N THR A 281 3.34 0.26 -20.16
CA THR A 281 2.97 1.56 -20.76
C THR A 281 2.19 1.42 -22.07
N THR A 282 2.39 0.33 -22.82
CA THR A 282 1.56 0.01 -24.01
C THR A 282 0.14 -0.39 -23.63
N GLY A 283 -0.03 -0.94 -22.42
CA GLY A 283 -1.28 -1.37 -21.83
C GLY A 283 -1.82 -2.69 -22.35
N VAL A 284 -2.82 -3.19 -21.63
CA VAL A 284 -3.61 -4.38 -21.95
C VAL A 284 -5.05 -3.98 -22.27
N GLU A 285 -5.65 -4.62 -23.26
CA GLU A 285 -7.07 -4.45 -23.57
C GLU A 285 -7.92 -5.12 -22.49
N VAL A 286 -8.95 -4.41 -22.03
CA VAL A 286 -9.93 -4.90 -21.06
C VAL A 286 -11.34 -4.59 -21.56
N TYR A 287 -12.33 -5.29 -21.04
CA TYR A 287 -13.71 -5.16 -21.48
C TYR A 287 -14.57 -4.67 -20.31
N ILE A 288 -15.24 -3.53 -20.49
CA ILE A 288 -16.17 -2.99 -19.50
C ILE A 288 -17.56 -3.45 -19.92
N PRO A 289 -18.28 -4.25 -19.12
CA PRO A 289 -19.63 -4.68 -19.44
C PRO A 289 -20.55 -3.48 -19.67
N VAL A 290 -21.51 -3.60 -20.58
CA VAL A 290 -22.50 -2.55 -20.83
C VAL A 290 -23.91 -3.13 -20.93
N THR A 291 -24.89 -2.31 -20.59
CA THR A 291 -26.30 -2.55 -20.87
C THR A 291 -26.78 -1.45 -21.81
N ILE A 292 -27.39 -1.85 -22.92
CA ILE A 292 -27.99 -0.94 -23.91
C ILE A 292 -29.50 -1.00 -23.75
N ASP A 293 -30.13 0.16 -23.53
CA ASP A 293 -31.58 0.27 -23.42
C ASP A 293 -32.24 -0.08 -24.77
N PRO A 294 -33.16 -1.06 -24.82
CA PRO A 294 -33.89 -1.43 -26.04
C PRO A 294 -34.63 -0.26 -26.71
N ALA A 295 -34.91 0.84 -25.99
CA ALA A 295 -35.50 2.05 -26.53
C ALA A 295 -34.69 2.69 -27.68
N VAL A 296 -33.38 2.38 -27.79
CA VAL A 296 -32.53 2.86 -28.90
C VAL A 296 -32.93 2.26 -30.26
N GLY A 297 -33.63 1.12 -30.25
CA GLY A 297 -34.00 0.38 -31.46
C GLY A 297 -32.77 -0.07 -32.25
N SER A 298 -32.74 0.20 -33.55
CA SER A 298 -31.62 -0.15 -34.45
C SER A 298 -30.57 0.97 -34.59
N GLN A 299 -30.70 2.07 -33.85
CA GLN A 299 -29.78 3.20 -33.97
C GLN A 299 -28.43 2.87 -33.30
N PRO A 300 -27.30 3.24 -33.93
CA PRO A 300 -26.00 3.08 -33.31
C PRO A 300 -25.81 4.06 -32.14
N ILE A 301 -25.07 3.62 -31.13
CA ILE A 301 -24.65 4.44 -29.99
C ILE A 301 -23.17 4.78 -30.16
N HIS A 302 -22.84 6.07 -30.20
CA HIS A 302 -21.45 6.53 -30.28
C HIS A 302 -20.91 6.85 -28.89
N VAL A 303 -19.92 6.07 -28.46
CA VAL A 303 -19.18 6.29 -27.22
C VAL A 303 -17.97 7.15 -27.53
N ASN A 304 -17.88 8.30 -26.86
CA ASN A 304 -16.75 9.21 -27.02
C ASN A 304 -15.46 8.61 -26.42
N ALA A 305 -14.32 9.05 -26.96
CA ALA A 305 -13.04 8.73 -26.37
C ALA A 305 -12.95 9.29 -24.95
N PHE A 306 -12.40 8.48 -24.05
CA PHE A 306 -12.13 8.87 -22.67
C PHE A 306 -10.61 8.89 -22.45
N PRO A 307 -10.01 10.06 -22.18
CA PRO A 307 -8.56 10.21 -22.05
C PRO A 307 -7.97 9.40 -20.88
N GLY A 308 -8.82 9.14 -19.89
CA GLY A 308 -8.60 8.17 -18.84
C GLY A 308 -8.75 8.72 -17.43
N THR A 309 -8.86 7.82 -16.46
CA THR A 309 -8.70 8.10 -15.04
C THR A 309 -7.50 7.29 -14.52
N GLU A 310 -6.74 7.89 -13.61
CA GLU A 310 -5.53 7.31 -13.04
C GLU A 310 -5.79 6.67 -11.68
N LEU A 311 -4.95 5.69 -11.36
CA LEU A 311 -4.95 4.93 -10.13
C LEU A 311 -3.50 4.75 -9.68
N ASP A 312 -3.20 5.16 -8.46
CA ASP A 312 -1.88 4.94 -7.89
C ASP A 312 -1.76 3.50 -7.39
N ILE A 313 -0.62 2.88 -7.66
CA ILE A 313 -0.25 1.55 -7.16
C ILE A 313 0.81 1.75 -6.08
N SER A 314 0.45 1.37 -4.85
CA SER A 314 1.36 1.42 -3.70
C SER A 314 2.63 0.61 -3.98
N SER A 315 3.78 1.13 -3.53
CA SER A 315 5.05 0.42 -3.59
C SER A 315 5.01 -0.94 -2.88
N THR A 316 4.13 -1.10 -1.88
CA THR A 316 3.90 -2.38 -1.18
C THR A 316 3.46 -3.52 -2.12
N TYR A 317 2.83 -3.20 -3.24
CA TYR A 317 2.35 -4.16 -4.22
C TYR A 317 3.23 -4.23 -5.49
N THR A 318 4.40 -3.59 -5.45
CA THR A 318 5.37 -3.59 -6.55
C THR A 318 6.62 -4.39 -6.18
N GLN A 319 7.22 -5.04 -7.17
CA GLN A 319 8.38 -5.90 -6.95
C GLN A 319 9.63 -5.11 -6.56
N ASP A 320 9.83 -3.95 -7.17
CA ASP A 320 10.97 -3.05 -6.99
C ASP A 320 10.78 -2.03 -5.85
N ASN A 321 9.66 -2.12 -5.12
CA ASN A 321 9.24 -1.16 -4.09
C ASN A 321 9.16 0.28 -4.61
N THR A 322 8.91 0.47 -5.91
CA THR A 322 8.70 1.78 -6.53
C THR A 322 7.22 1.95 -6.81
N ALA A 323 6.62 3.02 -6.27
CA ALA A 323 5.21 3.32 -6.52
C ALA A 323 4.96 3.51 -8.03
N GLY A 324 3.80 3.04 -8.50
CA GLY A 324 3.40 3.12 -9.90
C GLY A 324 2.11 3.90 -10.08
N VAL A 325 1.80 4.26 -11.32
CA VAL A 325 0.50 4.83 -11.69
C VAL A 325 -0.02 4.06 -12.89
N ILE A 326 -1.27 3.63 -12.83
CA ILE A 326 -1.97 3.01 -13.95
C ILE A 326 -3.17 3.84 -14.36
N LYS A 327 -3.61 3.69 -15.61
CA LYS A 327 -4.68 4.48 -16.22
C LYS A 327 -5.64 3.59 -16.98
N LEU A 328 -6.93 3.74 -16.70
CA LEU A 328 -8.02 3.19 -17.51
C LEU A 328 -8.46 4.22 -18.53
N SER A 329 -8.48 3.88 -19.80
CA SER A 329 -8.87 4.77 -20.91
C SER A 329 -9.52 3.98 -22.05
N TRP A 330 -10.21 4.65 -22.97
CA TRP A 330 -10.71 4.02 -24.20
C TRP A 330 -10.79 5.02 -25.36
N GLY A 331 -10.67 4.48 -26.58
CA GLY A 331 -10.93 5.24 -27.81
C GLY A 331 -12.43 5.36 -28.09
N ALA A 332 -12.78 6.25 -29.03
CA ALA A 332 -14.15 6.33 -29.51
C ALA A 332 -14.56 5.02 -30.19
N GLN A 333 -15.80 4.57 -29.95
CA GLN A 333 -16.31 3.33 -30.51
C GLN A 333 -17.83 3.41 -30.73
N THR A 334 -18.35 2.55 -31.59
CA THR A 334 -19.77 2.48 -31.92
C THR A 334 -20.34 1.15 -31.43
N LEU A 335 -21.46 1.23 -30.73
CA LEU A 335 -22.19 0.08 -30.23
C LEU A 335 -23.55 -0.05 -30.91
N HIS A 336 -24.08 -1.26 -30.92
CA HIS A 336 -25.40 -1.62 -31.41
C HIS A 336 -26.16 -2.41 -30.34
N LEU A 337 -27.48 -2.48 -30.49
CA LEU A 337 -28.31 -3.33 -29.63
C LEU A 337 -27.81 -4.78 -29.66
N GLY A 338 -27.47 -5.31 -28.50
CA GLY A 338 -26.89 -6.66 -28.34
C GLY A 338 -25.41 -6.68 -27.98
N ASP A 339 -24.69 -5.56 -28.17
CA ASP A 339 -23.32 -5.44 -27.66
C ASP A 339 -23.33 -5.46 -26.12
N THR A 340 -22.40 -6.24 -25.55
CA THR A 340 -22.36 -6.52 -24.11
C THR A 340 -21.19 -5.87 -23.38
N TYR A 341 -20.31 -5.17 -24.11
CA TYR A 341 -19.16 -4.47 -23.54
C TYR A 341 -18.64 -3.34 -24.42
N ILE A 342 -17.84 -2.44 -23.83
CA ILE A 342 -16.89 -1.58 -24.56
C ILE A 342 -15.47 -2.09 -24.40
N LYS A 343 -14.63 -1.85 -25.42
CA LYS A 343 -13.19 -2.10 -25.34
C LYS A 343 -12.51 -0.91 -24.66
N ALA A 344 -11.73 -1.18 -23.62
CA ALA A 344 -10.93 -0.21 -22.89
C ALA A 344 -9.50 -0.72 -22.74
N LYS A 345 -8.64 0.11 -22.15
CA LYS A 345 -7.22 -0.19 -21.94
C LYS A 345 -6.78 0.21 -20.55
N ILE A 346 -6.11 -0.71 -19.86
CA ILE A 346 -5.32 -0.42 -18.66
C ILE A 346 -3.87 -0.33 -19.06
N SER A 347 -3.23 0.80 -18.76
CA SER A 347 -1.82 1.08 -19.08
C SER A 347 -1.10 1.69 -17.90
N ALA A 348 0.20 1.45 -17.78
CA ALA A 348 1.04 2.17 -16.84
C ALA A 348 1.37 3.58 -17.37
N VAL A 349 1.57 4.53 -16.46
CA VAL A 349 1.90 5.92 -16.77
C VAL A 349 3.36 6.18 -16.45
N GLY A 350 4.11 6.72 -17.42
CA GLY A 350 5.53 7.06 -17.27
C GLY A 350 6.48 5.88 -17.42
N HIS A 351 6.30 4.81 -16.64
CA HIS A 351 7.08 3.59 -16.71
C HIS A 351 6.22 2.37 -16.44
N ASP A 352 6.70 1.18 -16.81
CA ASP A 352 6.00 -0.05 -16.50
C ASP A 352 5.95 -0.32 -14.99
N VAL A 353 4.89 -0.97 -14.51
CA VAL A 353 4.71 -1.35 -13.11
C VAL A 353 4.93 -2.86 -12.96
N ASN A 354 6.02 -3.24 -12.28
CA ASN A 354 6.31 -4.64 -11.95
C ASN A 354 5.56 -5.02 -10.67
N LEU A 355 4.57 -5.90 -10.78
CA LEU A 355 3.73 -6.30 -9.65
C LEU A 355 4.46 -7.28 -8.73
N LYS A 356 4.13 -7.28 -7.43
CA LYS A 356 4.73 -8.21 -6.47
C LYS A 356 4.54 -9.65 -6.95
N LYS A 357 5.57 -10.49 -6.85
CA LYS A 357 5.43 -11.93 -7.09
C LYS A 357 4.79 -12.59 -5.87
N LEU A 358 3.86 -13.49 -6.13
CA LEU A 358 3.08 -14.16 -5.10
C LEU A 358 3.36 -15.67 -5.06
N ASP A 359 3.08 -16.26 -3.91
CA ASP A 359 3.10 -17.70 -3.69
C ASP A 359 1.72 -18.30 -4.05
N PHE A 360 1.66 -19.53 -4.55
CA PHE A 360 0.39 -20.14 -4.95
C PHE A 360 -0.55 -20.39 -3.75
N GLN A 361 -0.01 -20.80 -2.60
CA GLN A 361 -0.75 -21.14 -1.39
C GLN A 361 -1.24 -19.88 -0.66
N THR A 362 -0.43 -18.83 -0.57
CA THR A 362 -0.78 -17.63 0.22
C THR A 362 -1.26 -16.46 -0.63
N GLY A 363 -0.89 -16.42 -1.91
CA GLY A 363 -1.11 -15.29 -2.82
C GLY A 363 -2.54 -15.09 -3.31
N MET A 364 -3.43 -16.04 -3.02
CA MET A 364 -4.80 -16.02 -3.51
C MET A 364 -5.83 -15.65 -2.44
N GLY A 365 -5.60 -16.11 -1.20
CA GLY A 365 -6.59 -16.03 -0.12
C GLY A 365 -7.74 -17.03 -0.27
N LEU A 366 -8.37 -17.39 0.85
CA LEU A 366 -9.55 -18.27 0.88
C LEU A 366 -10.79 -17.64 0.23
N ASP A 367 -10.77 -16.32 -0.01
CA ASP A 367 -11.78 -15.60 -0.75
C ASP A 367 -11.61 -15.72 -2.27
N TYR A 368 -10.48 -16.26 -2.77
CA TYR A 368 -10.16 -16.41 -4.20
C TYR A 368 -10.11 -15.07 -4.97
N LEU A 369 -9.94 -13.97 -4.26
CA LEU A 369 -9.95 -12.62 -4.84
C LEU A 369 -8.54 -12.06 -5.05
N GLY A 370 -7.49 -12.71 -4.55
CA GLY A 370 -6.14 -12.18 -4.64
C GLY A 370 -6.00 -10.82 -3.95
N ILE A 371 -4.96 -10.07 -4.31
CA ILE A 371 -4.72 -8.73 -3.76
C ILE A 371 -5.42 -7.70 -4.64
N ARG A 372 -6.34 -6.92 -4.07
CA ARG A 372 -6.92 -5.74 -4.75
C ARG A 372 -5.87 -4.65 -4.86
N LEU A 373 -5.42 -4.34 -6.08
CA LEU A 373 -4.50 -3.23 -6.34
C LEU A 373 -5.23 -1.89 -6.30
N GLY A 374 -6.51 -1.89 -6.69
CA GLY A 374 -7.41 -0.75 -6.56
C GLY A 374 -8.60 -0.84 -7.51
N GLU A 375 -9.37 0.25 -7.61
CA GLU A 375 -10.55 0.32 -8.48
C GLU A 375 -10.68 1.68 -9.16
N PHE A 376 -10.82 1.65 -10.48
CA PHE A 376 -11.26 2.82 -11.23
C PHE A 376 -12.75 3.01 -11.03
N ARG A 377 -13.20 4.24 -10.80
CA ARG A 377 -14.62 4.56 -10.62
C ARG A 377 -15.00 5.60 -11.66
N TYR A 378 -16.18 5.41 -12.24
CA TYR A 378 -16.69 6.26 -13.31
C TYR A 378 -18.21 6.34 -13.24
N ILE A 379 -18.78 7.49 -13.58
CA ILE A 379 -20.22 7.63 -13.81
C ILE A 379 -20.68 6.56 -14.81
N ASN A 380 -21.79 5.89 -14.50
CA ASN A 380 -22.27 4.76 -15.27
C ASN A 380 -23.33 5.11 -16.33
N THR A 381 -23.95 6.29 -16.25
CA THR A 381 -25.07 6.70 -17.10
C THR A 381 -24.95 8.18 -17.49
N GLN A 382 -25.60 8.57 -18.59
CA GLN A 382 -25.64 9.97 -19.01
C GLN A 382 -26.30 10.85 -17.93
N TYR A 383 -25.59 11.89 -17.49
CA TYR A 383 -26.01 12.83 -16.42
C TYR A 383 -26.32 12.18 -15.06
N GLY A 384 -25.97 10.90 -14.88
CA GLY A 384 -26.19 10.19 -13.63
C GLY A 384 -25.18 10.57 -12.54
N THR A 385 -25.54 10.27 -11.29
CA THR A 385 -24.65 10.38 -10.12
C THR A 385 -24.14 9.02 -9.64
N GLN A 386 -24.68 7.92 -10.20
CA GLN A 386 -24.24 6.57 -9.88
C GLN A 386 -22.92 6.27 -10.57
N LYS A 387 -22.01 5.62 -9.84
CA LYS A 387 -20.72 5.16 -10.35
C LYS A 387 -20.65 3.65 -10.39
N SER A 388 -20.05 3.13 -11.46
CA SER A 388 -19.59 1.75 -11.57
C SER A 388 -18.07 1.68 -11.36
N GLY A 389 -17.57 0.46 -11.13
CA GLY A 389 -16.18 0.19 -10.78
C GLY A 389 -15.50 -0.77 -11.74
N PHE A 390 -14.24 -0.49 -12.08
CA PHE A 390 -13.36 -1.47 -12.72
C PHE A 390 -12.21 -1.81 -11.76
N THR A 391 -12.29 -3.00 -11.16
CA THR A 391 -11.33 -3.46 -10.14
C THR A 391 -10.10 -4.09 -10.80
N VAL A 392 -8.92 -3.76 -10.28
CA VAL A 392 -7.64 -4.32 -10.72
C VAL A 392 -7.06 -5.17 -9.59
N ARG A 393 -6.67 -6.40 -9.91
CA ARG A 393 -6.17 -7.39 -8.95
C ARG A 393 -4.82 -7.96 -9.34
N LEU A 394 -4.07 -8.36 -8.33
CA LEU A 394 -2.88 -9.17 -8.42
C LEU A 394 -3.20 -10.57 -7.91
N MET A 395 -2.80 -11.60 -8.66
CA MET A 395 -3.18 -13.00 -8.42
C MET A 395 -1.98 -13.93 -8.61
N SER A 396 -1.84 -14.97 -7.79
CA SER A 396 -0.89 -16.06 -8.06
C SER A 396 -1.42 -17.02 -9.14
N GLY A 397 -2.72 -17.32 -9.08
CA GLY A 397 -3.41 -18.22 -10.01
C GLY A 397 -3.47 -19.66 -9.49
N ILE A 398 -4.14 -20.53 -10.22
CA ILE A 398 -4.30 -21.95 -9.90
C ILE A 398 -3.49 -22.76 -10.92
N PRO A 399 -2.42 -23.47 -10.50
CA PRO A 399 -1.72 -24.37 -11.40
C PRO A 399 -2.61 -25.56 -11.78
N ASP A 400 -2.42 -26.07 -12.99
CA ASP A 400 -3.13 -27.25 -13.48
C ASP A 400 -2.95 -28.45 -12.54
N ARG A 401 -3.96 -29.32 -12.46
CA ARG A 401 -3.90 -30.53 -11.63
C ARG A 401 -2.80 -31.50 -12.06
N ARG A 402 -2.14 -31.30 -13.21
CA ARG A 402 -1.01 -32.10 -13.70
C ARG A 402 0.26 -31.26 -13.89
N PHE A 403 0.37 -30.08 -13.28
CA PHE A 403 1.44 -29.11 -13.55
C PHE A 403 2.87 -29.68 -13.44
N LEU A 404 3.16 -30.49 -12.41
CA LEU A 404 4.42 -31.22 -12.26
C LEU A 404 4.30 -32.72 -12.55
N VAL A 405 3.35 -33.11 -13.38
CA VAL A 405 3.20 -34.50 -13.83
C VAL A 405 3.63 -34.59 -15.29
N GLN A 406 4.63 -35.44 -15.56
CA GLN A 406 5.04 -35.73 -16.92
C GLN A 406 3.97 -36.57 -17.62
N THR A 407 3.69 -36.23 -18.87
CA THR A 407 2.49 -36.70 -19.55
C THR A 407 2.64 -38.13 -20.12
N LYS A 408 3.86 -38.60 -20.39
CA LYS A 408 4.10 -39.86 -21.14
C LYS A 408 4.64 -41.05 -20.37
N ASN A 409 4.87 -40.97 -19.06
CA ASN A 409 5.18 -42.09 -18.14
C ASN A 409 5.90 -43.30 -18.78
N GLY A 410 6.98 -43.07 -19.56
CA GLY A 410 7.83 -44.14 -20.08
C GLY A 410 7.63 -44.61 -21.55
N VAL A 411 6.79 -43.96 -22.38
CA VAL A 411 6.78 -44.22 -23.84
C VAL A 411 7.07 -42.93 -24.62
N GLY A 412 8.36 -42.69 -24.92
CA GLY A 412 8.86 -41.49 -25.61
C GLY A 412 9.58 -40.52 -24.67
N THR A 413 9.80 -39.28 -25.10
CA THR A 413 10.40 -38.23 -24.24
C THR A 413 9.35 -37.69 -23.29
N ASP A 414 9.63 -37.73 -21.99
CA ASP A 414 8.76 -37.17 -20.96
C ASP A 414 8.78 -35.63 -21.02
N VAL A 415 7.58 -35.04 -21.04
CA VAL A 415 7.35 -33.59 -21.12
C VAL A 415 6.29 -33.20 -20.10
N TYR A 416 6.45 -32.04 -19.46
CA TYR A 416 5.42 -31.42 -18.62
C TYR A 416 4.46 -30.64 -19.53
N ASP A 417 3.44 -31.31 -20.07
CA ASP A 417 2.54 -30.64 -21.03
C ASP A 417 1.48 -29.75 -20.38
N HIS A 418 1.19 -30.01 -19.11
CA HIS A 418 0.14 -29.36 -18.33
C HIS A 418 0.63 -28.13 -17.58
N GLN A 419 1.54 -27.38 -18.19
CA GLN A 419 2.03 -26.12 -17.62
C GLN A 419 1.01 -25.00 -17.83
N PHE A 420 -0.17 -25.13 -17.23
CA PHE A 420 -1.24 -24.13 -17.29
C PHE A 420 -1.49 -23.50 -15.92
N ILE A 421 -1.72 -22.19 -15.89
CA ILE A 421 -2.06 -21.42 -14.69
C ILE A 421 -3.31 -20.60 -14.99
N TYR A 422 -4.36 -20.77 -14.18
CA TYR A 422 -5.67 -20.17 -14.39
C TYR A 422 -5.97 -19.09 -13.34
N VAL A 423 -6.90 -18.19 -13.65
CA VAL A 423 -7.44 -17.24 -12.66
C VAL A 423 -8.80 -17.76 -12.19
N PRO A 424 -9.06 -17.84 -10.86
CA PRO A 424 -10.37 -18.21 -10.35
C PRO A 424 -11.41 -17.10 -10.62
N VAL A 425 -12.66 -17.50 -10.84
CA VAL A 425 -13.82 -16.62 -10.95
C VAL A 425 -14.90 -17.13 -10.02
N ILE A 426 -15.45 -16.24 -9.20
CA ILE A 426 -16.52 -16.56 -8.26
C ILE A 426 -17.85 -16.17 -8.91
N LEU A 427 -18.78 -17.12 -9.00
CA LEU A 427 -20.15 -16.81 -9.42
C LEU A 427 -20.88 -16.06 -8.28
N PRO A 428 -21.28 -14.79 -8.48
CA PRO A 428 -21.87 -13.99 -7.41
C PRO A 428 -23.34 -14.34 -7.15
N TYR A 429 -24.00 -15.09 -8.04
CA TYR A 429 -25.41 -15.44 -7.93
C TYR A 429 -25.72 -16.85 -8.43
N ILE A 430 -26.85 -17.37 -7.94
CA ILE A 430 -27.47 -18.62 -8.39
C ILE A 430 -28.04 -18.38 -9.79
N THR A 431 -27.77 -19.30 -10.73
CA THR A 431 -28.35 -19.24 -12.08
C THR A 431 -29.42 -20.31 -12.23
N GLN A 432 -30.27 -20.21 -13.26
CA GLN A 432 -31.26 -21.25 -13.58
C GLN A 432 -30.64 -22.63 -13.89
N TYR A 433 -29.33 -22.68 -14.14
CA TYR A 433 -28.56 -23.89 -14.41
C TYR A 433 -27.67 -24.32 -13.23
N ASN A 434 -27.62 -23.53 -12.15
CA ASN A 434 -26.72 -23.79 -11.03
C ASN A 434 -27.32 -23.26 -9.71
N ASN A 435 -27.77 -24.19 -8.86
CA ASN A 435 -28.45 -23.92 -7.59
C ASN A 435 -27.51 -23.52 -6.44
N PHE A 436 -26.24 -23.18 -6.71
CA PHE A 436 -25.25 -22.86 -5.69
C PHE A 436 -24.59 -21.51 -5.99
N SER A 437 -24.70 -20.55 -5.07
CA SER A 437 -23.90 -19.31 -5.09
C SER A 437 -22.46 -19.59 -4.65
N GLN A 438 -21.52 -18.70 -4.99
CA GLN A 438 -20.13 -18.73 -4.52
C GLN A 438 -19.31 -19.96 -4.98
N ARG A 439 -19.69 -20.59 -6.10
CA ARG A 439 -18.82 -21.57 -6.75
C ARG A 439 -17.65 -20.89 -7.44
N ILE A 440 -16.49 -21.50 -7.33
CA ILE A 440 -15.26 -21.07 -7.99
C ILE A 440 -15.11 -21.84 -9.30
N TRP A 441 -14.94 -21.10 -10.38
CA TRP A 441 -14.67 -21.60 -11.71
C TRP A 441 -13.31 -21.13 -12.18
N LEU A 442 -12.75 -21.78 -13.19
CA LEU A 442 -11.59 -21.26 -13.89
C LEU A 442 -12.06 -20.32 -14.99
N ASN A 443 -11.37 -19.20 -15.15
CA ASN A 443 -11.78 -18.16 -16.09
C ASN A 443 -11.61 -18.54 -17.57
N ASN A 444 -10.83 -19.57 -17.87
CA ASN A 444 -10.53 -20.01 -19.22
C ASN A 444 -10.82 -21.51 -19.39
N ASN A 445 -11.01 -21.92 -20.64
CA ASN A 445 -11.07 -23.34 -20.99
C ASN A 445 -9.78 -24.05 -20.56
N LEU A 446 -9.90 -25.28 -20.07
CA LEU A 446 -8.74 -26.09 -19.70
C LEU A 446 -7.83 -26.30 -20.91
N GLY A 447 -6.56 -25.95 -20.79
CA GLY A 447 -5.57 -26.06 -21.87
C GLY A 447 -5.48 -24.84 -22.81
N ALA A 448 -6.17 -23.74 -22.50
CA ALA A 448 -6.08 -22.52 -23.29
C ALA A 448 -4.66 -21.97 -23.38
N GLU A 449 -4.31 -21.40 -24.54
CA GLU A 449 -2.96 -20.90 -24.77
C GLU A 449 -2.66 -19.67 -23.90
N TYR A 450 -3.66 -18.83 -23.61
CA TYR A 450 -3.53 -17.72 -22.66
C TYR A 450 -3.10 -18.17 -21.26
N THR A 451 -3.37 -19.42 -20.86
CA THR A 451 -3.01 -19.95 -19.55
C THR A 451 -1.73 -20.77 -19.55
N ARG A 452 -1.11 -21.02 -20.71
CA ARG A 452 0.10 -21.84 -20.84
C ARG A 452 1.35 -21.08 -20.39
N TYR A 453 1.92 -21.46 -19.25
CA TYR A 453 3.20 -20.95 -18.77
C TYR A 453 4.30 -21.14 -19.82
N GLY A 454 5.05 -20.07 -20.09
CA GLY A 454 6.08 -20.03 -21.15
C GLY A 454 5.57 -19.69 -22.55
N SER A 455 4.25 -19.56 -22.76
CA SER A 455 3.70 -19.11 -24.04
C SER A 455 4.02 -17.63 -24.33
N PRO A 456 4.30 -17.23 -25.58
CA PRO A 456 4.44 -15.82 -25.97
C PRO A 456 3.18 -14.98 -25.75
N VAL A 457 2.01 -15.64 -25.64
CA VAL A 457 0.72 -14.99 -25.38
C VAL A 457 0.20 -15.29 -23.97
N PHE A 458 1.06 -15.78 -23.07
CA PHE A 458 0.68 -16.08 -21.69
C PHE A 458 0.13 -14.82 -21.00
N ASP A 459 -1.16 -14.88 -20.70
CA ASP A 459 -1.90 -13.86 -19.99
C ASP A 459 -3.15 -14.51 -19.39
N PRO A 460 -3.03 -15.21 -18.25
CA PRO A 460 -4.14 -15.96 -17.68
C PRO A 460 -5.37 -15.12 -17.36
N GLY A 461 -5.22 -13.81 -17.18
CA GLY A 461 -6.35 -12.89 -16.96
C GLY A 461 -7.11 -12.54 -18.25
N GLN A 462 -6.58 -12.87 -19.42
CA GLN A 462 -7.22 -12.64 -20.72
C GLN A 462 -8.42 -13.56 -20.91
N GLN A 463 -9.44 -12.99 -21.54
CA GLN A 463 -10.62 -13.71 -22.03
C GLN A 463 -10.60 -13.70 -23.56
N ALA A 464 -11.38 -14.59 -24.19
CA ALA A 464 -11.52 -14.60 -25.64
C ALA A 464 -11.87 -13.20 -26.16
N LYS A 465 -11.05 -12.68 -27.09
CA LYS A 465 -11.25 -11.33 -27.64
C LYS A 465 -12.45 -11.29 -28.59
N GLU A 466 -12.67 -12.39 -29.28
CA GLU A 466 -13.74 -12.62 -30.25
C GLU A 466 -14.12 -14.11 -30.26
N TYR A 467 -15.24 -14.46 -30.90
CA TYR A 467 -15.76 -15.84 -30.92
C TYR A 467 -14.79 -16.86 -31.56
N ASN A 468 -13.85 -16.39 -32.38
CA ASN A 468 -12.89 -17.19 -33.15
C ASN A 468 -11.45 -17.06 -32.61
N ASP A 469 -11.27 -16.52 -31.40
CA ASP A 469 -9.97 -16.38 -30.75
C ASP A 469 -9.43 -17.75 -30.31
N HIS A 470 -8.65 -18.37 -31.21
CA HIS A 470 -8.10 -19.70 -31.00
C HIS A 470 -7.12 -19.80 -29.82
N HIS A 471 -6.60 -18.70 -29.28
CA HIS A 471 -5.77 -18.72 -28.06
C HIS A 471 -6.60 -18.99 -26.80
N ALA A 472 -7.92 -18.77 -26.84
CA ALA A 472 -8.85 -19.10 -25.76
C ALA A 472 -9.46 -20.51 -25.88
N PHE A 473 -9.18 -21.24 -26.97
CA PHE A 473 -9.66 -22.60 -27.14
C PHE A 473 -8.91 -23.55 -26.21
N GLY A 474 -9.62 -24.50 -25.60
CA GLY A 474 -9.03 -25.47 -24.68
C GLY A 474 -8.66 -26.80 -25.35
N SER A 475 -8.09 -27.69 -24.56
CA SER A 475 -7.90 -29.09 -24.90
C SER A 475 -9.23 -29.83 -25.11
N LEU A 476 -9.22 -30.87 -25.93
CA LEU A 476 -10.38 -31.69 -26.26
C LEU A 476 -10.43 -32.95 -25.38
N PHE A 477 -10.95 -32.78 -24.17
CA PHE A 477 -11.09 -33.88 -23.21
C PHE A 477 -12.10 -34.93 -23.69
N GLN A 478 -11.73 -36.20 -23.53
CA GLN A 478 -12.63 -37.33 -23.72
C GLN A 478 -13.21 -37.76 -22.37
N TRP A 479 -14.54 -37.97 -22.33
CA TRP A 479 -15.20 -38.42 -21.11
C TRP A 479 -14.59 -39.71 -20.57
N GLY A 480 -14.30 -39.74 -19.27
CA GLY A 480 -13.74 -40.90 -18.58
C GLY A 480 -12.25 -41.12 -18.78
N ARG A 481 -11.55 -40.25 -19.53
CA ARG A 481 -10.09 -40.32 -19.72
C ARG A 481 -9.38 -39.28 -18.84
N PRO A 482 -8.27 -39.63 -18.17
CA PRO A 482 -7.50 -38.66 -17.42
C PRO A 482 -6.74 -37.73 -18.40
N ALA A 483 -6.23 -36.60 -17.90
CA ALA A 483 -5.48 -35.61 -18.67
C ALA A 483 -4.06 -36.13 -18.99
N ASP A 484 -3.95 -37.11 -19.89
CA ASP A 484 -2.73 -37.88 -20.18
C ASP A 484 -2.07 -37.43 -21.49
N GLY A 485 -2.43 -36.23 -21.96
CA GLY A 485 -1.89 -35.60 -23.15
C GLY A 485 -2.66 -35.87 -24.43
N HIS A 486 -3.56 -36.85 -24.46
CA HIS A 486 -4.37 -37.13 -25.64
C HIS A 486 -5.31 -35.97 -25.99
N GLU A 487 -5.78 -35.25 -24.98
CA GLU A 487 -6.66 -34.09 -25.13
C GLU A 487 -5.95 -32.86 -25.69
N LEU A 488 -4.62 -32.82 -25.67
CA LEU A 488 -3.87 -31.61 -26.04
C LEU A 488 -3.99 -31.33 -27.53
N VAL A 489 -4.40 -30.10 -27.84
CA VAL A 489 -4.56 -29.62 -29.21
C VAL A 489 -3.64 -28.43 -29.45
N THR A 490 -3.07 -28.39 -30.65
CA THR A 490 -2.40 -27.19 -31.18
C THR A 490 -3.32 -26.55 -32.20
N TYR A 491 -3.80 -25.35 -31.88
CA TYR A 491 -4.58 -24.52 -32.78
C TYR A 491 -3.64 -23.57 -33.54
N THR A 492 -3.78 -23.51 -34.86
CA THR A 492 -3.03 -22.56 -35.71
C THR A 492 -3.88 -21.34 -36.07
N ASN A 493 -5.20 -21.52 -36.13
CA ASN A 493 -6.19 -20.46 -36.27
C ASN A 493 -7.56 -21.00 -35.82
N ALA A 494 -8.62 -20.22 -36.07
CA ALA A 494 -9.99 -20.56 -35.68
C ALA A 494 -10.54 -21.88 -36.25
N THR A 495 -10.02 -22.36 -37.39
CA THR A 495 -10.55 -23.54 -38.09
C THR A 495 -9.51 -24.65 -38.28
N ALA A 496 -8.22 -24.36 -38.17
CA ALA A 496 -7.13 -25.32 -38.33
C ALA A 496 -6.51 -25.70 -36.99
N TRP A 497 -6.54 -27.00 -36.68
CA TRP A 497 -6.00 -27.57 -35.46
C TRP A 497 -5.55 -29.02 -35.67
N GLN A 498 -4.69 -29.50 -34.78
CA GLN A 498 -4.23 -30.88 -34.74
C GLN A 498 -3.97 -31.32 -33.30
N PHE A 499 -4.21 -32.60 -32.99
CA PHE A 499 -3.78 -33.16 -31.70
C PHE A 499 -2.26 -33.11 -31.60
N LYS A 500 -1.75 -32.68 -30.45
CA LYS A 500 -0.30 -32.58 -30.18
C LYS A 500 0.39 -33.93 -30.36
N TYR A 501 -0.24 -34.96 -29.82
CA TYR A 501 0.13 -36.35 -30.03
C TYR A 501 -0.94 -36.94 -30.92
N GLY A 502 -0.60 -37.30 -32.16
CA GLY A 502 -1.57 -37.75 -33.16
C GLY A 502 -2.48 -38.88 -32.67
N ILE A 503 -3.53 -39.17 -33.44
CA ILE A 503 -4.54 -40.16 -33.05
C ILE A 503 -3.92 -41.56 -32.87
N SER A 504 -4.05 -42.13 -31.68
CA SER A 504 -3.76 -43.54 -31.44
C SER A 504 -5.01 -44.37 -31.71
N THR A 505 -4.91 -45.40 -32.55
CA THR A 505 -5.98 -46.40 -32.76
C THR A 505 -5.98 -47.48 -31.67
N THR A 506 -5.02 -47.45 -30.75
CA THR A 506 -4.91 -48.41 -29.65
C THR A 506 -5.56 -47.81 -28.41
N PRO A 507 -6.63 -48.43 -27.87
CA PRO A 507 -7.25 -47.98 -26.63
C PRO A 507 -6.24 -48.01 -25.48
N THR A 508 -6.13 -46.93 -24.70
CA THR A 508 -5.42 -46.98 -23.42
C THR A 508 -6.15 -47.92 -22.48
N THR A 509 -5.44 -48.94 -21.99
CA THR A 509 -5.90 -49.76 -20.87
C THR A 509 -5.77 -48.92 -19.59
N THR A 510 -6.88 -48.82 -18.85
CA THR A 510 -6.98 -48.12 -17.55
C THR A 510 -6.05 -48.68 -16.50
#